data_AF-A0A7G1IPY1-F1
#
_entry.id   AF-A0A7G1IPY1-F1
#
_cell.length_a   1.000
_cell.length_b   1.000
_cell.length_c   1.000
_cell.angle_alpha   90.00
_cell.angle_beta   90.00
_cell.angle_gamma   90.00
#
_symmetry.space_group_name_H-M   'P 1'
#
loop_
_entity.id
_entity.type
_entity.pdbx_description
1 polymer ?
#
loop_
_entity_poly.entity_id
_entity_poly.type
_entity_poly.pdbx_seq_one_letter_code
_entity_poly.pdbx_strand_id
1 'polypeptide(L)'
;MAGPGPIVADLRAESDDLDALVAPLPPQRWAEPTPAPGWTIAHQIGHLLWTDRVALTAVTDEAGFADVLTQAAADPAGFVDAGAEELAARPPGELLDDWRMTRGRLHDALLTVADGRKLPWFGPPMSAASMATARLMETWAHGLDVADALGISRPATNRLRSIAHLGVRTRDYAFFVNNLTPGRAFPGRVARP
;
A
#
# COMPACT_ATOMS: atom_id res chain seq x y z
N MET A 1 2.14 22.11 -0.85
CA MET A 1 1.54 20.93 -0.19
C MET A 1 2.38 20.65 1.04
N ALA A 2 1.81 20.17 2.15
CA ALA A 2 2.62 19.70 3.26
C ALA A 2 3.60 18.62 2.76
N GLY A 3 4.83 18.63 3.27
CA GLY A 3 5.83 17.60 2.97
C GLY A 3 5.35 16.20 3.40
N PRO A 4 6.10 15.13 3.06
CA PRO A 4 5.66 13.76 3.34
C PRO A 4 5.53 13.43 4.84
N GLY A 5 6.15 14.21 5.73
CA GLY A 5 6.24 13.96 7.18
C GLY A 5 4.95 13.50 7.86
N PRO A 6 3.87 14.31 7.86
CA PRO A 6 2.61 13.91 8.49
C PRO A 6 2.00 12.63 7.92
N ILE A 7 2.08 12.43 6.59
CA ILE A 7 1.54 11.23 5.94
C ILE A 7 2.38 10.00 6.26
N VAL A 8 3.71 10.13 6.35
CA VAL A 8 4.60 9.05 6.78
C VAL A 8 4.35 8.68 8.24
N ALA A 9 4.02 9.65 9.10
CA ALA A 9 3.62 9.36 10.48
C ALA A 9 2.30 8.57 10.54
N ASP A 10 1.30 8.96 9.75
CA ASP A 10 0.05 8.20 9.62
C ASP A 10 0.28 6.80 9.08
N LEU A 11 1.12 6.66 8.04
CA LEU A 11 1.49 5.37 7.46
C LEU A 11 2.18 4.46 8.49
N ARG A 12 3.15 4.99 9.26
CA ARG A 12 3.81 4.23 10.32
C ARG A 12 2.81 3.73 11.35
N ALA A 13 1.92 4.60 11.83
CA ALA A 13 0.90 4.22 12.80
C ALA A 13 -0.09 3.16 12.24
N GLU A 14 -0.49 3.29 10.99
CA GLU A 14 -1.37 2.30 10.33
C GLU A 14 -0.69 0.94 10.15
N SER A 15 0.61 0.94 9.79
CA SER A 15 1.40 -0.28 9.71
C SER A 15 1.61 -0.95 11.07
N ASP A 16 1.83 -0.17 12.12
CA ASP A 16 2.01 -0.69 13.48
C ASP A 16 0.70 -1.28 14.05
N ASP A 17 -0.44 -0.67 13.73
CA ASP A 17 -1.75 -1.24 14.07
C ASP A 17 -1.97 -2.60 13.38
N LEU A 18 -1.62 -2.73 12.10
CA LEU A 18 -1.71 -4.01 11.37
C LEU A 18 -0.71 -5.05 11.91
N ASP A 19 0.52 -4.63 12.22
CA ASP A 19 1.53 -5.48 12.86
C ASP A 19 1.01 -6.12 14.15
N ALA A 20 0.38 -5.31 15.02
CA ALA A 20 -0.19 -5.77 16.28
C ALA A 20 -1.29 -6.82 16.12
N LEU A 21 -1.99 -6.84 14.97
CA LEU A 21 -3.00 -7.88 14.66
C LEU A 21 -2.35 -9.21 14.28
N VAL A 22 -1.26 -9.18 13.51
CA VAL A 22 -0.67 -10.40 12.92
C VAL A 22 0.48 -10.99 13.74
N ALA A 23 1.21 -10.16 14.49
CA ALA A 23 2.34 -10.58 15.32
C ALA A 23 2.02 -11.66 16.36
N PRO A 24 0.87 -11.65 17.06
CA PRO A 24 0.55 -12.69 18.04
C PRO A 24 -0.05 -13.96 17.42
N LEU A 25 -0.32 -13.97 16.10
CA LEU A 25 -0.96 -15.12 15.46
C LEU A 25 0.00 -16.32 15.40
N PRO A 26 -0.47 -17.53 15.74
CA PRO A 26 0.32 -18.73 15.48
C PRO A 26 0.41 -18.95 13.96
N PRO A 27 1.47 -19.63 13.45
CA PRO A 27 1.72 -19.76 12.01
C PRO A 27 0.54 -20.32 11.20
N GLN A 28 -0.28 -21.18 11.79
CA GLN A 28 -1.42 -21.80 11.11
C GLN A 28 -2.51 -20.78 10.75
N ARG A 29 -2.69 -19.73 11.56
CA ARG A 29 -3.70 -18.70 11.29
C ARG A 29 -3.34 -17.81 10.11
N TRP A 30 -2.08 -17.76 9.70
CA TRP A 30 -1.67 -17.01 8.50
C TRP A 30 -2.23 -17.59 7.20
N ALA A 31 -2.66 -18.86 7.22
CA ALA A 31 -3.33 -19.51 6.10
C ALA A 31 -4.85 -19.28 6.08
N GLU A 32 -5.41 -18.52 7.03
CA GLU A 32 -6.85 -18.24 7.03
C GLU A 32 -7.25 -17.35 5.86
N PRO A 33 -8.39 -17.65 5.22
CA PRO A 33 -8.87 -16.88 4.09
C PRO A 33 -9.35 -15.50 4.54
N THR A 34 -9.14 -14.52 3.67
CA THR A 34 -9.64 -13.16 3.83
C THR A 34 -10.84 -12.92 2.90
N PRO A 35 -11.55 -11.78 3.02
CA PRO A 35 -12.63 -11.44 2.09
C PRO A 35 -12.17 -11.35 0.62
N ALA A 36 -10.89 -11.06 0.38
CA ALA A 36 -10.29 -11.13 -0.95
C ALA A 36 -10.21 -12.59 -1.44
N PRO A 37 -10.93 -12.97 -2.52
CA PRO A 37 -10.99 -14.37 -2.96
C PRO A 37 -9.61 -14.94 -3.29
N GLY A 38 -9.32 -16.12 -2.74
CA GLY A 38 -8.04 -16.81 -2.93
C GLY A 38 -6.90 -16.30 -2.04
N TRP A 39 -7.06 -15.17 -1.36
CA TRP A 39 -6.01 -14.59 -0.54
C TRP A 39 -6.18 -14.93 0.94
N THR A 40 -5.07 -15.35 1.55
CA THR A 40 -4.95 -15.56 3.00
C THR A 40 -4.33 -14.36 3.70
N ILE A 41 -4.28 -14.35 5.03
CA ILE A 41 -3.54 -13.32 5.79
C ILE A 41 -2.07 -13.22 5.32
N ALA A 42 -1.43 -14.35 4.99
CA ALA A 42 -0.08 -14.34 4.42
C ALA A 42 0.00 -13.62 3.07
N HIS A 43 -1.02 -13.74 2.22
CA HIS A 43 -1.09 -13.01 0.95
C HIS A 43 -1.22 -11.51 1.16
N GLN A 44 -2.03 -11.08 2.14
CA GLN A 44 -2.18 -9.66 2.49
C GLN A 44 -0.84 -9.04 2.90
N ILE A 45 -0.09 -9.69 3.80
CA ILE A 45 1.23 -9.21 4.23
C ILE A 45 2.29 -9.37 3.12
N GLY A 46 2.22 -10.45 2.34
CA GLY A 46 3.08 -10.70 1.17
C GLY A 46 2.96 -9.60 0.14
N HIS A 47 1.74 -9.22 -0.24
CA HIS A 47 1.48 -8.12 -1.16
C HIS A 47 2.01 -6.79 -0.64
N LEU A 48 1.77 -6.47 0.64
CA LEU A 48 2.30 -5.25 1.25
C LEU A 48 3.83 -5.22 1.22
N LEU A 49 4.50 -6.32 1.58
CA LEU A 49 5.96 -6.44 1.49
C LEU A 49 6.45 -6.27 0.05
N TRP A 50 5.82 -6.95 -0.91
CA TRP A 50 6.19 -6.85 -2.33
C TRP A 50 6.12 -5.40 -2.81
N THR A 51 4.98 -4.77 -2.59
CA THR A 51 4.74 -3.39 -3.03
C THR A 51 5.63 -2.38 -2.27
N ASP A 52 5.96 -2.61 -1.00
CA ASP A 52 6.93 -1.80 -0.24
C ASP A 52 8.35 -1.93 -0.80
N ARG A 53 8.77 -3.13 -1.23
CA ARG A 53 10.06 -3.33 -1.90
C ARG A 53 10.13 -2.55 -3.21
N VAL A 54 9.09 -2.64 -4.04
CA VAL A 54 9.01 -1.92 -5.31
C VAL A 54 9.01 -0.40 -5.10
N ALA A 55 8.27 0.10 -4.10
CA ALA A 55 8.27 1.51 -3.74
C ALA A 55 9.64 1.98 -3.22
N LEU A 56 10.34 1.16 -2.43
CA LEU A 56 11.69 1.47 -1.96
C LEU A 56 12.69 1.53 -3.12
N THR A 57 12.61 0.60 -4.07
CA THR A 57 13.40 0.64 -5.31
C THR A 57 13.11 1.92 -6.08
N ALA A 58 11.85 2.31 -6.29
CA ALA A 58 11.50 3.56 -6.96
C ALA A 58 12.12 4.81 -6.31
N VAL A 59 12.29 4.80 -4.98
CA VAL A 59 12.91 5.90 -4.23
C VAL A 59 14.44 5.90 -4.37
N THR A 60 15.07 4.72 -4.33
CA THR A 60 16.51 4.57 -4.09
C THR A 60 17.32 4.12 -5.30
N ASP A 61 16.68 3.52 -6.31
CA ASP A 61 17.31 2.94 -7.50
C ASP A 61 16.38 3.04 -8.72
N GLU A 62 16.46 4.16 -9.45
CA GLU A 62 15.62 4.39 -10.64
C GLU A 62 15.95 3.41 -11.79
N ALA A 63 17.20 2.95 -11.90
CA ALA A 63 17.59 1.97 -12.92
C ALA A 63 17.00 0.60 -12.59
N GLY A 64 17.11 0.15 -11.34
CA GLY A 64 16.46 -1.07 -10.87
C GLY A 64 14.93 -1.01 -11.00
N PHE A 65 14.32 0.17 -10.83
CA PHE A 65 12.89 0.33 -11.07
C PHE A 65 12.52 0.18 -12.56
N ALA A 66 13.37 0.61 -13.49
CA ALA A 66 13.14 0.41 -14.93
C ALA A 66 13.11 -1.08 -15.31
N ASP A 67 13.92 -1.91 -14.64
CA ASP A 67 13.90 -3.37 -14.80
C ASP A 67 12.58 -3.95 -14.28
N VAL A 68 12.07 -3.46 -13.14
CA VAL A 68 10.76 -3.85 -12.61
C VAL A 68 9.63 -3.49 -13.60
N LEU A 69 9.68 -2.31 -14.24
CA LEU A 69 8.71 -1.94 -15.26
C LEU A 69 8.74 -2.89 -16.47
N THR A 70 9.93 -3.33 -16.86
CA THR A 70 10.10 -4.27 -17.98
C THR A 70 9.51 -5.64 -17.64
N GLN A 71 9.71 -6.12 -16.41
CA GLN A 71 9.10 -7.37 -15.93
C GLN A 71 7.57 -7.25 -15.86
N ALA A 72 7.07 -6.15 -15.29
CA ALA A 72 5.62 -5.90 -15.21
C ALA A 72 4.96 -5.79 -16.59
N ALA A 73 5.65 -5.24 -17.59
CA ALA A 73 5.13 -5.15 -18.96
C ALA A 73 4.99 -6.53 -19.64
N ALA A 74 5.76 -7.53 -19.21
CA ALA A 74 5.67 -8.89 -19.73
C ALA A 74 4.46 -9.66 -19.17
N ASP A 75 3.99 -9.31 -17.97
CA ASP A 75 2.78 -9.86 -17.35
C ASP A 75 1.98 -8.79 -16.58
N PRO A 76 1.27 -7.89 -17.27
CA PRO A 76 0.62 -6.75 -16.63
C PRO A 76 -0.50 -7.12 -15.65
N ALA A 77 -1.08 -8.31 -15.78
CA ALA A 77 -2.19 -8.75 -14.96
C ALA A 77 -1.76 -9.69 -13.82
N GLY A 78 -0.69 -10.47 -13.99
CA GLY A 78 -0.25 -11.46 -13.01
C GLY A 78 0.99 -11.06 -12.20
N PHE A 79 1.76 -10.05 -12.61
CA PHE A 79 3.06 -9.75 -11.99
C PHE A 79 2.97 -9.43 -10.48
N VAL A 80 1.94 -8.68 -10.07
CA VAL A 80 1.73 -8.32 -8.66
C VAL A 80 1.25 -9.54 -7.86
N ASP A 81 0.22 -10.24 -8.39
CA ASP A 81 -0.38 -11.40 -7.73
C ASP A 81 0.63 -12.54 -7.55
N ALA A 82 1.48 -12.79 -8.56
CA ALA A 82 2.55 -13.78 -8.48
C ALA A 82 3.58 -13.42 -7.39
N GLY A 83 3.90 -12.13 -7.24
CA GLY A 83 4.78 -11.65 -6.18
C GLY A 83 4.19 -11.84 -4.78
N ALA A 84 2.87 -11.61 -4.64
CA ALA A 84 2.16 -11.87 -3.39
C ALA A 84 2.12 -13.37 -3.04
N GLU A 85 1.82 -14.23 -4.03
CA GLU A 85 1.79 -15.70 -3.87
C GLU A 85 3.16 -16.25 -3.42
N GLU A 86 4.25 -15.83 -4.08
CA GLU A 86 5.61 -16.26 -3.74
C GLU A 86 5.96 -15.90 -2.28
N LEU A 87 5.63 -14.68 -1.86
CA LEU A 87 5.90 -14.22 -0.50
C LEU A 87 4.99 -14.87 0.53
N ALA A 88 3.73 -15.15 0.19
CA ALA A 88 2.77 -15.81 1.06
C ALA A 88 3.18 -17.25 1.42
N ALA A 89 3.97 -17.90 0.56
CA ALA A 89 4.49 -19.25 0.80
C ALA A 89 5.63 -19.29 1.85
N ARG A 90 6.16 -18.13 2.26
CA ARG A 90 7.26 -18.06 3.23
C ARG A 90 6.78 -18.29 4.67
N PRO A 91 7.67 -18.73 5.57
CA PRO A 91 7.35 -18.83 6.99
C PRO A 91 6.83 -17.49 7.55
N PRO A 92 5.68 -17.46 8.24
CA PRO A 92 5.07 -16.24 8.76
C PRO A 92 5.99 -15.29 9.52
N GLY A 93 6.88 -15.84 10.37
CA GLY A 93 7.84 -15.03 11.12
C GLY A 93 8.83 -14.30 10.21
N GLU A 94 9.38 -15.00 9.21
CA GLU A 94 10.31 -14.40 8.24
C GLU A 94 9.61 -13.36 7.35
N LEU A 95 8.37 -13.65 6.95
CA LEU A 95 7.56 -12.73 6.17
C LEU A 95 7.28 -11.43 6.95
N LEU A 96 6.89 -11.55 8.22
CA LEU A 96 6.62 -10.41 9.10
C LEU A 96 7.87 -9.58 9.37
N ASP A 97 9.00 -10.21 9.65
CA ASP A 97 10.26 -9.51 9.92
C ASP A 97 10.77 -8.75 8.69
N ASP A 98 10.67 -9.36 7.50
CA ASP A 98 11.01 -8.69 6.25
C ASP A 98 10.09 -7.50 5.95
N TRP A 99 8.79 -7.64 6.22
CA TRP A 99 7.84 -6.55 6.08
C TRP A 99 8.18 -5.39 7.02
N ARG A 100 8.47 -5.67 8.29
CA ARG A 100 8.90 -4.65 9.27
C ARG A 100 10.17 -3.91 8.82
N MET A 101 11.18 -4.65 8.40
CA MET A 101 12.44 -4.07 7.93
C MET A 101 12.21 -3.20 6.68
N THR A 102 11.47 -3.72 5.70
CA THR A 102 11.25 -3.05 4.41
C THR A 102 10.43 -1.77 4.59
N ARG A 103 9.28 -1.85 5.30
CA ARG A 103 8.43 -0.67 5.53
C ARG A 103 9.18 0.42 6.30
N GLY A 104 9.99 0.05 7.29
CA GLY A 104 10.83 0.99 8.03
C GLY A 104 11.79 1.76 7.10
N ARG A 105 12.52 1.03 6.26
CA ARG A 105 13.43 1.63 5.26
C ARG A 105 12.70 2.53 4.26
N LEU A 106 11.52 2.12 3.80
CA LEU A 106 10.69 2.91 2.90
C LEU A 106 10.23 4.22 3.56
N HIS A 107 9.71 4.14 4.79
CA HIS A 107 9.26 5.32 5.52
C HIS A 107 10.39 6.34 5.69
N ASP A 108 11.57 5.87 6.09
CA ASP A 108 12.74 6.72 6.27
C ASP A 108 13.21 7.31 4.93
N ALA A 109 13.26 6.51 3.87
CA ALA A 109 13.65 6.97 2.54
C ALA A 109 12.72 8.07 1.99
N LEU A 110 11.40 7.92 2.19
CA LEU A 110 10.40 8.90 1.74
C LEU A 110 10.59 10.28 2.39
N LEU A 111 11.11 10.34 3.62
CA LEU A 111 11.40 11.60 4.32
C LEU A 111 12.64 12.33 3.77
N THR A 112 13.51 11.61 3.04
CA THR A 112 14.75 12.16 2.48
C THR A 112 14.63 12.62 1.02
N VAL A 113 13.48 12.37 0.38
CA VAL A 113 13.24 12.76 -1.02
C VAL A 113 13.25 14.28 -1.14
N ALA A 114 14.11 14.81 -2.01
CA ALA A 114 14.20 16.24 -2.27
C ALA A 114 12.86 16.82 -2.77
N ASP A 115 12.53 18.02 -2.30
CA ASP A 115 11.32 18.73 -2.70
C ASP A 115 11.26 18.88 -4.23
N GLY A 116 10.11 18.54 -4.81
CA GLY A 116 9.87 18.60 -6.25
C GLY A 116 10.35 17.39 -7.05
N ARG A 117 11.19 16.50 -6.49
CA ARG A 117 11.57 15.24 -7.15
C ARG A 117 10.33 14.39 -7.39
N LYS A 118 10.26 13.80 -8.59
CA LYS A 118 9.23 12.83 -8.97
C LYS A 118 9.83 11.43 -8.95
N LEU A 119 9.15 10.54 -8.25
CA LEU A 119 9.47 9.12 -8.15
C LEU A 119 8.82 8.39 -9.33
N PRO A 120 9.54 7.52 -10.05
CA PRO A 120 8.93 6.68 -11.07
C PRO A 120 7.89 5.75 -10.45
N TRP A 121 6.84 5.41 -11.21
CA TRP A 121 5.81 4.47 -10.78
C TRP A 121 5.18 3.79 -12.00
N PHE A 122 4.36 2.74 -11.78
CA PHE A 122 3.62 2.06 -12.86
C PHE A 122 2.62 2.98 -13.58
N GLY A 123 2.13 3.99 -12.86
CA GLY A 123 1.30 5.06 -13.40
C GLY A 123 2.08 6.37 -13.52
N PRO A 124 1.39 7.53 -13.45
CA PRO A 124 2.06 8.82 -13.42
C PRO A 124 3.11 8.91 -12.29
N PRO A 125 4.28 9.51 -12.54
CA PRO A 125 5.28 9.72 -11.50
C PRO A 125 4.73 10.43 -10.27
N MET A 126 5.09 9.94 -9.09
CA MET A 126 4.54 10.39 -7.82
C MET A 126 5.46 11.36 -7.08
N SER A 127 4.90 12.26 -6.28
CA SER A 127 5.70 12.91 -5.23
C SER A 127 5.89 11.95 -4.05
N ALA A 128 6.85 12.21 -3.16
CA ALA A 128 7.02 11.42 -1.93
C ALA A 128 5.74 11.39 -1.07
N ALA A 129 5.05 12.53 -0.94
CA ALA A 129 3.77 12.60 -0.23
C ALA A 129 2.68 11.75 -0.91
N SER A 130 2.64 11.74 -2.25
CA SER A 130 1.70 10.91 -3.01
C SER A 130 1.99 9.42 -2.83
N MET A 131 3.25 9.01 -2.88
CA MET A 131 3.68 7.63 -2.63
C MET A 131 3.29 7.20 -1.21
N ALA A 132 3.62 8.01 -0.19
CA ALA A 132 3.25 7.73 1.20
C ALA A 132 1.72 7.60 1.37
N THR A 133 0.93 8.44 0.68
CA THR A 133 -0.54 8.36 0.74
C THR A 133 -1.05 7.07 0.08
N ALA A 134 -0.46 6.65 -1.03
CA ALA A 134 -0.82 5.39 -1.69
C ALA A 134 -0.49 4.19 -0.78
N ARG A 135 0.69 4.15 -0.17
CA ARG A 135 1.06 3.10 0.79
C ARG A 135 0.16 3.08 2.03
N LEU A 136 -0.27 4.25 2.52
CA LEU A 136 -1.22 4.35 3.62
C LEU A 136 -2.57 3.73 3.26
N MET A 137 -3.07 4.02 2.06
CA MET A 137 -4.31 3.41 1.55
C MET A 137 -4.19 1.89 1.44
N GLU A 138 -3.12 1.39 0.83
CA GLU A 138 -2.87 -0.06 0.69
C GLU A 138 -2.81 -0.75 2.06
N THR A 139 -2.00 -0.20 2.98
CA THR A 139 -1.87 -0.76 4.35
C THR A 139 -3.22 -0.81 5.07
N TRP A 140 -4.02 0.25 4.95
CA TRP A 140 -5.35 0.27 5.55
C TRP A 140 -6.29 -0.76 4.93
N ALA A 141 -6.35 -0.85 3.59
CA ALA A 141 -7.24 -1.76 2.89
C ALA A 141 -6.91 -3.23 3.19
N HIS A 142 -5.65 -3.63 3.05
CA HIS A 142 -5.21 -4.99 3.38
C HIS A 142 -5.32 -5.27 4.89
N GLY A 143 -5.15 -4.24 5.73
CA GLY A 143 -5.39 -4.37 7.16
C GLY A 143 -6.86 -4.55 7.55
N LEU A 144 -7.81 -4.07 6.73
CA LEU A 144 -9.23 -4.40 6.91
C LEU A 144 -9.51 -5.85 6.56
N ASP A 145 -8.99 -6.35 5.44
CA ASP A 145 -9.15 -7.75 5.05
C ASP A 145 -8.62 -8.72 6.11
N VAL A 146 -7.46 -8.40 6.70
CA VAL A 146 -6.90 -9.16 7.83
C VAL A 146 -7.81 -9.09 9.05
N ALA A 147 -8.32 -7.91 9.40
CA ALA A 147 -9.18 -7.78 10.57
C ALA A 147 -10.52 -8.51 10.40
N ASP A 148 -11.10 -8.48 9.20
CA ASP A 148 -12.31 -9.22 8.86
C ASP A 148 -12.09 -10.74 8.98
N ALA A 149 -10.97 -11.26 8.48
CA ALA A 149 -10.59 -12.67 8.66
C ALA A 149 -10.45 -13.05 10.14
N LEU A 150 -9.97 -12.13 10.98
CA LEU A 150 -9.80 -12.33 12.42
C LEU A 150 -11.08 -12.05 13.23
N GLY A 151 -12.15 -11.54 12.61
CA GLY A 151 -13.37 -11.11 13.30
C GLY A 151 -13.18 -9.88 14.19
N ILE A 152 -12.20 -9.03 13.89
CA ILE A 152 -11.83 -7.85 14.68
C ILE A 152 -12.41 -6.59 14.03
N SER A 153 -13.13 -5.78 14.81
CA SER A 153 -13.56 -4.46 14.35
C SER A 153 -12.45 -3.44 14.51
N ARG A 154 -12.05 -2.78 13.41
CA ARG A 154 -11.08 -1.67 13.44
C ARG A 154 -11.83 -0.33 13.52
N PRO A 155 -11.60 0.51 14.54
CA PRO A 155 -12.23 1.82 14.63
C PRO A 155 -11.71 2.74 13.50
N ALA A 156 -12.60 3.55 12.93
CA ALA A 156 -12.21 4.61 12.02
C ALA A 156 -11.34 5.64 12.74
N THR A 157 -10.21 6.01 12.14
CA THR A 157 -9.30 7.02 12.68
C THR A 157 -9.20 8.24 11.76
N ASN A 158 -8.59 9.32 12.24
CA ASN A 158 -8.36 10.52 11.43
C ASN A 158 -7.46 10.25 10.20
N ARG A 159 -6.69 9.16 10.19
CA ARG A 159 -5.80 8.76 9.09
C ARG A 159 -6.56 8.44 7.80
N LEU A 160 -7.84 8.05 7.93
CA LEU A 160 -8.73 7.80 6.79
C LEU A 160 -9.02 9.06 5.96
N ARG A 161 -8.79 10.26 6.50
CA ARG A 161 -9.01 11.51 5.78
C ARG A 161 -8.14 11.62 4.54
N SER A 162 -6.87 11.24 4.63
CA SER A 162 -5.92 11.27 3.51
C SER A 162 -6.29 10.22 2.46
N ILE A 163 -6.76 9.05 2.89
CA ILE A 163 -7.27 7.99 2.02
C ILE A 163 -8.53 8.46 1.27
N ALA A 164 -9.51 9.03 1.99
CA ALA A 164 -10.72 9.57 1.40
C ALA A 164 -10.42 10.71 0.42
N HIS A 165 -9.44 11.58 0.74
CA HIS A 165 -9.00 12.63 -0.16
C HIS A 165 -8.38 12.07 -1.45
N LEU A 166 -7.54 11.03 -1.34
CA LEU A 166 -6.98 10.33 -2.49
C LEU A 166 -8.09 9.74 -3.37
N GLY A 167 -9.04 9.01 -2.78
CA GLY A 167 -10.17 8.41 -3.50
C GLY A 167 -11.01 9.44 -4.26
N VAL A 168 -11.24 10.62 -3.69
CA VAL A 168 -11.93 11.72 -4.40
C VAL A 168 -11.12 12.22 -5.60
N ARG A 169 -9.79 12.32 -5.49
CA ARG A 169 -8.93 12.82 -6.59
C ARG A 169 -8.70 11.79 -7.69
N THR A 170 -8.70 10.50 -7.37
CA THR A 170 -8.48 9.42 -8.34
C THR A 170 -9.77 8.91 -8.96
N ARG A 171 -10.95 9.26 -8.42
CA ARG A 171 -12.26 8.84 -8.94
C ARG A 171 -12.39 9.03 -10.44
N ASP A 172 -12.25 10.26 -10.92
CA ASP A 172 -12.51 10.55 -12.33
C ASP A 172 -11.48 9.90 -13.25
N TYR A 173 -10.24 9.70 -12.77
CA TYR A 173 -9.23 8.90 -13.47
C TYR A 173 -9.63 7.42 -13.55
N ALA A 174 -10.16 6.83 -12.46
CA ALA A 174 -10.64 5.45 -12.44
C ALA A 174 -11.80 5.23 -13.43
N PHE A 175 -12.70 6.21 -13.57
CA PHE A 175 -13.76 6.17 -14.59
C PHE A 175 -13.17 6.26 -16.00
N PHE A 176 -12.24 7.18 -16.23
CA PHE A 176 -11.56 7.34 -17.52
C PHE A 176 -10.88 6.04 -18.00
N VAL A 177 -10.06 5.39 -17.15
CA VAL A 177 -9.35 4.16 -17.54
C VAL A 177 -10.27 2.97 -17.77
N ASN A 178 -11.49 2.99 -17.23
CA ASN A 178 -12.52 1.97 -17.46
C ASN A 178 -13.52 2.35 -18.57
N ASN A 179 -13.27 3.43 -19.32
CA ASN A 179 -14.19 3.95 -20.35
C ASN A 179 -15.60 4.26 -19.83
N LEU A 180 -15.71 4.73 -18.59
CA LEU A 180 -16.96 5.12 -17.94
C LEU A 180 -17.03 6.65 -17.76
N THR A 181 -18.24 7.19 -17.74
CA THR A 181 -18.47 8.60 -17.39
C THR A 181 -18.70 8.74 -15.88
N PRO A 182 -17.94 9.58 -15.16
CA PRO A 182 -18.17 9.81 -13.74
C PRO A 182 -19.59 10.29 -13.48
N GLY A 183 -20.25 9.69 -12.48
CA GLY A 183 -21.53 10.20 -11.97
C GLY A 183 -21.37 11.57 -11.28
N ARG A 184 -22.48 12.09 -10.73
CA ARG A 184 -22.51 13.40 -10.04
C ARG A 184 -21.35 13.50 -9.02
N ALA A 185 -20.66 14.64 -8.98
CA ALA A 185 -19.60 14.89 -8.01
C ALA A 185 -20.13 14.72 -6.57
N PHE A 186 -19.31 14.21 -5.65
CA PHE A 186 -19.67 14.14 -4.24
C PHE A 186 -19.98 15.56 -3.73
N PRO A 187 -21.13 15.79 -3.08
CA PRO A 187 -21.44 17.09 -2.49
C PRO A 187 -20.57 17.28 -1.24
N GLY A 188 -19.39 17.86 -1.41
CA GLY A 188 -18.51 18.19 -0.29
C GLY A 188 -17.16 18.68 -0.79
N ARG A 189 -16.86 19.96 -0.56
CA ARG A 189 -15.47 20.41 -0.61
C ARG A 189 -14.72 19.65 0.48
N VAL A 190 -13.74 18.83 0.12
CA VAL A 190 -12.68 18.50 1.07
C VAL A 190 -12.05 19.84 1.41
N ALA A 191 -12.29 20.33 2.63
CA ALA A 191 -11.75 21.59 3.09
C ALA A 191 -10.24 21.59 2.78
N ARG A 192 -9.80 22.57 1.99
CA ARG A 192 -8.39 22.87 1.87
C ARG A 192 -7.88 23.22 3.29
N PRO A 193 -6.64 22.81 3.64
CA PRO A 193 -6.06 23.13 4.94
C PRO A 193 -6.06 24.64 5.19
#